data_AF-A0A0F9G8I0-F1
#
_entry.id   AF-A0A0F9G8I0-F1
#
_cell.length_a   1.000
_cell.length_b   1.000
_cell.length_c   1.000
_cell.angle_alpha   90.00
_cell.angle_beta   90.00
_cell.angle_gamma   90.00
#
_symmetry.space_group_name_H-M   'P 1'
#
loop_
_entity.id
_entity.type
_entity.pdbx_description
1 polymer ?
#
loop_
_entity_poly.entity_id
_entity_poly.type
_entity_poly.pdbx_seq_one_letter_code
_entity_poly.pdbx_strand_id
1 'polypeptide(L)' 'MAIHISLTKLAVGFIKTAAKAEIDRIKDVLINVGRASAVSMACSAIKARTGLPQDVCQKAGDMVVSKLSKAIRDKIKK' A
#
# COMPACT_ATOMS: atom_id res chain seq x y z
N MET A 1 2.40 25.14 7.36
CA MET A 1 3.56 24.43 6.77
C MET A 1 3.10 23.03 6.42
N ALA A 2 2.56 22.83 5.22
CA ALA A 2 1.96 21.55 4.82
C ALA A 2 3.06 20.54 4.56
N ILE A 3 3.00 19.42 5.26
CA ILE A 3 3.94 18.30 5.15
C ILE A 3 3.86 17.75 3.71
N HIS A 4 4.70 18.25 2.82
CA HIS A 4 4.93 17.73 1.46
C HIS A 4 5.74 16.42 1.51
N ILE A 5 5.36 15.48 2.39
CA ILE A 5 5.83 14.11 2.20
C ILE A 5 5.09 13.60 0.98
N SER A 6 5.79 13.54 -0.15
CA SER A 6 5.22 12.96 -1.37
C SER A 6 4.63 11.61 -1.02
N LEU A 7 3.32 11.43 -1.25
CA LEU A 7 2.59 10.20 -0.97
C LEU A 7 3.36 8.94 -1.45
N THR A 8 4.12 9.09 -2.54
CA THR A 8 5.00 8.05 -3.10
C THR A 8 6.11 7.62 -2.15
N LYS A 9 6.79 8.57 -1.48
CA LYS A 9 7.78 8.27 -0.45
C LYS A 9 7.14 7.59 0.75
N LEU A 10 5.91 7.97 1.09
CA LEU A 10 5.16 7.34 2.17
C LEU A 10 4.79 5.89 1.83
N ALA A 11 4.27 5.64 0.63
CA ALA A 11 3.96 4.30 0.15
C ALA A 11 5.20 3.40 0.05
N VAL A 12 6.32 3.92 -0.47
CA VAL A 12 7.59 3.16 -0.54
C VAL A 12 8.17 2.93 0.84
N GLY A 13 8.15 3.92 1.72
CA GLY A 13 8.57 3.81 3.12
C GLY A 13 7.75 2.79 3.87
N PHE A 14 6.43 2.76 3.65
CA PHE A 14 5.54 1.74 4.18
C PHE A 14 5.92 0.35 3.65
N ILE A 15 6.07 0.15 2.34
CA ILE A 15 6.46 -1.17 1.79
C ILE A 15 7.80 -1.65 2.36
N LYS A 16 8.75 -0.74 2.59
CA LYS A 16 10.07 -1.07 3.15
C LYS A 16 10.04 -1.38 4.64
N THR A 17 9.18 -0.71 5.41
CA THR A 17 9.10 -0.83 6.87
C THR A 17 8.03 -1.81 7.34
N ALA A 18 7.05 -2.11 6.50
CA ALA A 18 5.99 -3.07 6.78
C ALA A 18 6.58 -4.47 6.91
N ALA A 19 6.01 -5.27 7.81
CA ALA A 19 6.44 -6.65 7.93
C ALA A 19 6.16 -7.40 6.62
N LYS A 20 7.04 -8.32 6.23
CA LYS A 20 6.87 -9.13 5.01
C LYS A 20 5.50 -9.85 5.00
N ALA A 21 5.07 -10.35 6.16
CA ALA A 21 3.76 -10.97 6.35
C ALA A 21 2.58 -10.01 6.10
N GLU A 22 2.70 -8.72 6.46
CA GLU A 22 1.67 -7.72 6.15
C GLU A 22 1.58 -7.48 4.65
N ILE A 23 2.72 -7.32 3.99
CA ILE A 23 2.79 -7.08 2.54
C ILE A 23 2.25 -8.30 1.77
N ASP A 24 2.58 -9.52 2.19
CA ASP A 24 2.06 -10.72 1.55
C ASP A 24 0.54 -10.88 1.77
N ARG A 25 -0.01 -10.51 2.95
CA ARG A 25 -1.47 -10.41 3.13
C ARG A 25 -2.11 -9.39 2.20
N ILE A 26 -1.51 -8.21 2.02
CA ILE A 26 -2.03 -7.19 1.08
C ILE A 26 -2.02 -7.71 -0.37
N LYS A 27 -0.97 -8.44 -0.77
CA LYS A 27 -0.93 -9.09 -2.08
C LYS A 27 -1.98 -10.19 -2.21
N ASP A 28 -2.17 -11.00 -1.19
CA ASP A 28 -3.15 -12.08 -1.20
C ASP A 28 -4.57 -11.52 -1.36
N VAL A 29 -4.92 -10.52 -0.56
CA VAL A 29 -6.21 -9.81 -0.70
C VAL A 29 -6.33 -9.14 -2.07
N LEU A 30 -5.25 -8.58 -2.61
CA LEU A 30 -5.24 -8.00 -3.96
C LEU A 30 -5.56 -9.03 -5.06
N ILE A 31 -5.08 -10.27 -4.89
CA ILE A 31 -5.27 -11.36 -5.86
C ILE A 31 -6.64 -12.03 -5.67
N ASN A 32 -7.00 -12.36 -4.43
CA ASN A 32 -8.17 -13.19 -4.10
C ASN A 32 -9.46 -12.39 -3.93
N VAL A 33 -9.40 -11.17 -3.40
CA VAL A 33 -10.59 -10.35 -3.09
C VAL A 33 -10.73 -9.19 -4.07
N GLY A 34 -9.62 -8.49 -4.32
CA GLY A 34 -9.55 -7.40 -5.28
C GLY A 34 -8.92 -6.12 -4.74
N ARG A 35 -8.73 -5.16 -5.65
CA ARG A 35 -7.97 -3.93 -5.40
C ARG A 35 -8.55 -3.09 -4.26
N ALA A 36 -9.86 -2.88 -4.22
CA ALA A 36 -10.50 -2.01 -3.23
C ALA A 36 -10.23 -2.48 -1.79
N SER A 37 -10.35 -3.79 -1.54
CA SER A 37 -10.06 -4.41 -0.25
C SER A 37 -8.58 -4.30 0.13
N ALA A 38 -7.68 -4.51 -0.84
CA ALA A 38 -6.24 -4.34 -0.62
C ALA A 38 -5.87 -2.89 -0.28
N VAL A 39 -6.50 -1.90 -0.95
CA VAL A 39 -6.28 -0.48 -0.69
C VAL A 39 -6.78 -0.09 0.69
N SER A 40 -7.96 -0.56 1.08
CA SER A 40 -8.51 -0.35 2.43
C SER A 40 -7.58 -0.91 3.51
N MET A 41 -7.07 -2.13 3.30
CA MET A 41 -6.17 -2.78 4.25
C MET A 41 -4.80 -2.08 4.34
N ALA A 42 -4.23 -1.68 3.20
CA ALA A 42 -3.00 -0.87 3.16
C ALA A 42 -3.21 0.51 3.82
N CYS A 43 -4.35 1.15 3.57
CA CYS A 43 -4.75 2.41 4.19
C CYS A 43 -4.82 2.29 5.72
N SER A 44 -5.48 1.25 6.24
CA SER A 44 -5.56 0.99 7.69
C SER A 44 -4.19 0.77 8.32
N ALA A 45 -3.31 0.00 7.67
CA ALA A 45 -1.96 -0.23 8.17
C ALA A 45 -1.10 1.05 8.15
N ILE A 46 -1.22 1.87 7.10
CA ILE A 46 -0.56 3.17 7.00
C ILE A 46 -1.07 4.11 8.10
N LYS A 47 -2.39 4.20 8.28
CA LYS A 47 -3.02 5.01 9.33
C LYS A 47 -2.55 4.61 10.71
N ALA A 48 -2.50 3.31 11.01
CA ALA A 48 -2.05 2.80 12.30
C ALA A 48 -0.59 3.19 12.61
N ARG A 49 0.29 3.24 11.59
CA ARG A 49 1.71 3.56 11.77
C ARG A 49 2.03 5.06 11.75
N THR A 50 1.25 5.84 11.01
CA THR A 50 1.59 7.24 10.70
C THR A 50 0.61 8.24 11.29
N GLY A 51 -0.57 7.79 11.75
CA GLY A 51 -1.64 8.67 12.24
C GLY A 51 -2.25 9.56 11.15
N LEU A 52 -1.98 9.27 9.87
CA LEU A 52 -2.42 10.13 8.78
C LEU A 52 -3.96 10.10 8.58
N PRO A 53 -4.55 11.20 8.07
CA PRO A 53 -5.97 11.25 7.75
C PRO A 53 -6.33 10.28 6.63
N GLN A 54 -7.60 9.90 6.60
CA GLN A 54 -8.11 8.84 5.71
C GLN A 54 -7.88 9.14 4.23
N ASP A 55 -8.04 10.39 3.80
CA ASP A 55 -7.81 10.81 2.42
C ASP A 55 -6.36 10.57 1.96
N VAL A 56 -5.40 10.82 2.85
CA VAL A 56 -3.97 10.61 2.57
C VAL A 56 -3.64 9.13 2.57
N CYS A 57 -4.19 8.38 3.52
CA CYS A 57 -3.99 6.93 3.63
C CYS A 57 -4.60 6.17 2.45
N GLN A 58 -5.76 6.58 1.93
CA GLN A 58 -6.35 6.00 0.72
C GLN A 58 -5.46 6.19 -0.50
N LYS A 59 -4.97 7.42 -0.73
CA LYS A 59 -4.05 7.71 -1.85
C LYS A 59 -2.73 6.96 -1.71
N ALA A 60 -2.18 6.88 -0.50
CA ALA A 60 -0.96 6.12 -0.24
C ALA A 60 -1.18 4.61 -0.41
N GLY A 61 -2.30 4.07 0.10
CA GLY A 61 -2.70 2.68 -0.04
C GLY A 61 -2.91 2.28 -1.50
N ASP A 62 -3.53 3.13 -2.32
CA ASP A 62 -3.68 2.87 -3.75
C ASP A 62 -2.34 2.77 -4.46
N MET A 63 -1.38 3.62 -4.12
CA MET A 63 -0.02 3.50 -4.67
C MET A 63 0.74 2.27 -4.19
N VAL A 64 0.56 1.85 -2.93
CA VAL A 64 1.13 0.60 -2.42
C VAL A 64 0.61 -0.56 -3.26
N VAL A 65 -0.71 -0.65 -3.41
CA VAL A 65 -1.37 -1.71 -4.17
C VAL A 65 -0.98 -1.66 -5.65
N SER A 66 -0.88 -0.48 -6.25
CA SER A 66 -0.44 -0.31 -7.64
C SER A 66 0.99 -0.82 -7.87
N LYS A 67 1.91 -0.52 -6.94
CA LYS A 67 3.28 -1.05 -6.97
C LYS A 67 3.33 -2.56 -6.80
N LEU A 68 2.55 -3.11 -5.86
CA LEU A 68 2.46 -4.55 -5.64
C LEU A 68 1.88 -5.27 -6.87
N SER A 69 0.82 -4.72 -7.47
CA SER A 69 0.21 -5.23 -8.70
C SER A 69 1.20 -5.25 -9.87
N LYS A 70 2.02 -4.20 -10.03
CA LYS A 70 3.08 -4.19 -11.05
C LYS A 70 4.12 -5.29 -10.79
N ALA A 71 4.61 -5.38 -9.55
CA ALA A 71 5.60 -6.41 -9.19
C ALA A 71 5.08 -7.85 -9.38
N ILE A 72 3.80 -8.10 -9.14
CA ILE A 72 3.16 -9.40 -9.41
C ILE A 72 3.10 -9.65 -10.92
N ARG A 73 2.63 -8.68 -11.71
CA ARG A 73 2.56 -8.81 -13.17
C ARG A 73 3.92 -9.03 -13.81
N ASP A 74 4.94 -8.30 -13.36
CA ASP A 74 6.32 -8.45 -13.87
C ASP A 74 6.89 -9.84 -13.56
N LYS A 75 6.43 -10.50 -12.48
CA LYS A 75 6.78 -11.90 -12.18
C LYS A 75 6.04 -12.94 -13.02
N ILE A 76 4.83 -12.62 -13.51
CA ILE A 76 4.02 -13.54 -14.32
C ILE A 76 4.40 -13.47 -15.80
N LYS A 77 4.83 -12.29 -16.28
CA LYS A 77 5.21 -12.06 -17.67
C LYS A 77 6.61 -12.55 -18.06
N LYS A 78 7.33 -13.18 -17.15
CA LYS A 78 8.74 -13.59 -17.30
C LYS A 78 8.85 -15.09 -17.17
#